data_AF-Q9V2I7-F1
#
_entry.id   AF-Q9V2I7-F1
#
_cell.length_a   1.000
_cell.length_b   1.000
_cell.length_c   1.000
_cell.angle_alpha   90.00
_cell.angle_beta   90.00
_cell.angle_gamma   90.00
#
_symmetry.space_group_name_H-M   'P 1'
#
loop_
_entity.id
_entity.type
_entity.pdbx_description
1 polymer ?
#
loop_
_entity_poly.entity_id
_entity_poly.type
_entity_poly.pdbx_seq_one_letter_code
_entity_poly.pdbx_strand_id
1 'polypeptide(L)'
;MKKRFLVPFVIFISLVIMALLIKNEPCIQNIKSETATITVSRPVTTTVTMTKTTTKTVTMTKTIPVTKTNEIVRTVTATITKSAIMTKTRILTLTLTTIKKPPEIKYMEIFPNKTPDDKITTFKLSFYIIGNGTIEGKVIVTPVYYPNLNIEYEKQRVFKISGGGFHKINIPINGGKEYFVTIEACNEVGCSKKEMKTPYYREYNNLAKELKEKGIIISAVYMPHSASYFCQEAEEEPLLGCFEDTSLDIVQWKHIDWANGHGISVFWVDWTMLAWTSSKWRTLEVTRKLLEKNMTIGIMIGPISFTEIPIDLARHLGEYLEIVEEASKFMNYPSYYKIGGRPALFIWSEVVFSNRGNFYRKVYEVVKNQTGSCPYIIADLLPRIGYNFIIPGFSSFKEWYMWAITRKDDGGDVYIGGYTGWIGFYGVHKDDQGEYLPKEEFRKNFLEYYKVFVKEWRKFAEGRGKCFIPTVSPGFEKIDRPGFIDYKIPRDPVRFKKMLEYALENIGSCAEIRIDTWNDFYEGTYVEPSENEEFKFLNTLRNLLVELSSP
;
A
#
# COMPACT_ATOMS: atom_id res chain seq x y z
N MET A 1 -18.37 46.05 23.95
CA MET A 1 -17.44 45.46 24.96
C MET A 1 -16.36 44.66 24.22
N LYS A 2 -15.38 45.32 23.59
CA LYS A 2 -13.94 45.37 23.93
C LYS A 2 -13.39 44.36 24.97
N LYS A 3 -12.45 43.52 24.51
CA LYS A 3 -11.09 43.16 25.05
C LYS A 3 -10.50 42.15 24.04
N ARG A 4 -9.60 42.47 23.09
CA ARG A 4 -8.23 43.05 23.09
C ARG A 4 -7.27 42.38 24.08
N PHE A 5 -6.38 41.54 23.54
CA PHE A 5 -4.99 41.44 23.96
C PHE A 5 -4.10 41.55 22.72
N LEU A 6 -3.22 42.55 22.77
CA LEU A 6 -2.20 42.87 21.78
C LEU A 6 -1.05 43.44 22.60
N VAL A 7 0.12 42.79 22.61
CA VAL A 7 1.40 43.44 22.91
C VAL A 7 2.47 42.83 21.97
N PRO A 8 3.26 43.66 21.28
CA PRO A 8 4.28 43.27 20.31
C PRO A 8 5.69 43.20 20.95
N PHE A 9 6.68 42.61 20.27
CA PHE A 9 8.06 43.11 20.37
C PHE A 9 8.92 42.72 19.16
N VAL A 10 9.80 43.64 18.78
CA VAL A 10 10.56 43.75 17.54
C VAL A 10 12.00 43.24 17.71
N ILE A 11 12.49 42.61 16.63
CA ILE A 11 13.85 42.36 16.10
C ILE A 11 15.07 42.92 16.88
N PHE A 12 16.10 42.07 17.15
CA PHE A 12 17.53 42.37 16.90
C PHE A 12 18.44 41.10 16.83
N ILE A 13 19.02 40.94 15.65
CA ILE A 13 20.23 40.25 15.12
C ILE A 13 21.28 39.58 16.07
N SER A 14 21.70 38.36 15.65
CA SER A 14 23.06 37.75 15.64
C SER A 14 23.55 36.71 16.69
N LEU A 15 23.91 35.54 16.12
CA LEU A 15 25.17 34.79 16.26
C LEU A 15 25.35 33.66 17.29
N VAL A 16 25.82 32.53 16.72
CA VAL A 16 26.63 31.43 17.26
C VAL A 16 25.94 30.10 17.61
N ILE A 17 26.31 29.14 16.77
CA ILE A 17 26.17 27.69 16.79
C ILE A 17 26.96 27.08 17.96
N MET A 18 26.34 26.17 18.74
CA MET A 18 26.99 24.96 19.31
C MET A 18 25.87 24.02 19.81
N ALA A 19 25.60 22.92 19.12
CA ALA A 19 26.34 21.64 19.14
C ALA A 19 25.95 20.75 20.34
N LEU A 20 25.37 19.61 19.97
CA LEU A 20 24.93 18.52 20.83
C LEU A 20 26.09 17.90 21.62
N LEU A 21 25.74 17.53 22.84
CA LEU A 21 26.46 16.66 23.75
C LEU A 21 26.62 15.26 23.16
N ILE A 22 27.87 14.87 22.86
CA ILE A 22 28.31 13.47 22.84
C ILE A 22 29.39 13.32 23.90
N LYS A 23 29.14 12.43 24.86
CA LYS A 23 30.09 11.93 25.84
C LYS A 23 31.27 11.24 25.13
N ASN A 24 32.50 11.58 25.53
CA ASN A 24 33.66 10.72 25.37
C ASN A 24 34.60 10.90 26.59
N GLU A 25 35.09 9.76 27.09
CA GLU A 25 36.19 9.66 28.06
C GLU A 25 37.55 10.01 27.42
N PRO A 26 38.58 10.33 28.24
CA PRO A 26 39.86 10.83 27.74
C PRO A 26 40.89 9.72 27.55
N CYS A 27 41.62 9.77 26.43
CA CYS A 27 42.96 9.21 26.33
C CYS A 27 43.88 10.24 25.67
N ILE A 28 44.93 10.60 26.40
CA ILE A 28 46.02 11.48 26.02
C ILE A 28 46.89 10.79 24.97
N GLN A 29 47.15 11.46 23.85
CA GLN A 29 48.43 11.36 23.14
C GLN A 29 48.85 12.72 22.58
N ASN A 30 50.14 13.02 22.79
CA ASN A 30 50.85 14.20 22.32
C ASN A 30 50.75 14.34 20.79
N ILE A 31 50.30 15.50 20.31
CA ILE A 31 50.44 15.88 18.90
C ILE A 31 51.52 16.96 18.81
N LYS A 32 52.60 16.65 18.08
CA LYS A 32 53.51 17.64 17.51
C LYS A 32 52.77 18.36 16.40
N SER A 33 52.69 19.69 16.44
CA SER A 33 52.19 20.49 15.33
C SER A 33 53.26 20.60 14.24
N GLU A 34 53.00 20.05 13.07
CA GLU A 34 53.67 20.42 11.83
C GLU A 34 52.76 21.42 11.08
N THR A 35 53.26 22.61 10.79
CA THR A 35 52.58 23.59 9.92
C THR A 35 53.04 23.41 8.49
N ALA A 36 52.08 23.19 7.58
CA ALA A 36 52.29 23.23 6.14
C ALA A 36 51.61 24.47 5.55
N THR A 37 52.33 25.21 4.71
CA THR A 37 51.79 26.36 3.98
C THR A 37 51.43 25.92 2.57
N ILE A 38 50.18 26.13 2.14
CA ILE A 38 49.70 25.78 0.80
C ILE A 38 49.44 27.06 0.01
N THR A 39 50.12 27.22 -1.13
CA THR A 39 49.86 28.31 -2.08
C THR A 39 49.16 27.71 -3.30
N VAL A 40 47.97 28.23 -3.66
CA VAL A 40 47.18 27.73 -4.79
C VAL A 40 47.18 28.74 -5.93
N SER A 41 47.70 28.32 -7.09
CA SER A 41 47.49 29.00 -8.38
C SER A 41 46.91 28.01 -9.40
N ARG A 42 45.89 28.41 -10.16
CA ARG A 42 45.29 27.60 -11.23
C ARG A 42 46.16 27.59 -12.51
N PRO A 43 46.01 26.60 -13.40
CA PRO A 43 45.97 25.16 -13.16
C PRO A 43 47.23 24.48 -13.76
N VAL A 44 47.34 23.18 -13.52
CA VAL A 44 48.41 22.25 -13.95
C VAL A 44 49.57 22.18 -12.94
N THR A 45 49.49 21.14 -12.11
CA THR A 45 50.53 20.69 -11.16
C THR A 45 50.61 21.49 -9.86
N THR A 46 49.86 21.05 -8.86
CA THR A 46 50.09 21.51 -7.48
C THR A 46 51.29 20.74 -6.92
N THR A 47 52.44 21.39 -6.89
CA THR A 47 53.64 20.85 -6.23
C THR A 47 53.54 21.15 -4.74
N VAL A 48 53.34 20.13 -3.90
CA VAL A 48 53.42 20.30 -2.44
C VAL A 48 54.84 19.97 -2.01
N THR A 49 55.57 20.96 -1.51
CA THR A 49 56.92 20.77 -0.98
C THR A 49 56.85 20.58 0.53
N MET A 50 57.19 19.39 1.00
CA MET A 50 57.39 19.14 2.44
C MET A 50 58.87 19.13 2.77
N THR A 51 59.30 20.01 3.67
CA THR A 51 60.69 20.08 4.14
C THR A 51 60.81 19.37 5.49
N LYS A 52 61.55 18.26 5.53
CA LYS A 52 61.88 17.57 6.79
C LYS A 52 63.34 17.78 7.14
N THR A 53 63.59 18.42 8.28
CA THR A 53 64.94 18.69 8.80
C THR A 53 65.26 17.68 9.90
N THR A 54 66.37 16.95 9.76
CA THR A 54 66.86 16.01 10.79
C THR A 54 68.23 16.46 11.28
N THR A 55 68.35 16.76 12.57
CA THR A 55 69.62 17.17 13.21
C THR A 55 70.26 15.98 13.90
N LYS A 56 71.56 15.73 13.65
CA LYS A 56 72.32 14.68 14.33
C LYS A 56 73.52 15.30 15.06
N THR A 57 73.58 15.14 16.38
CA THR A 57 74.67 15.66 17.22
C THR A 57 75.70 14.55 17.46
N VAL A 58 76.99 14.85 17.30
CA VAL A 58 78.09 13.94 17.64
C VAL A 58 78.97 14.59 18.70
N THR A 59 79.28 13.87 19.78
CA THR A 59 80.05 14.35 20.93
C THR A 59 81.44 13.71 20.92
N MET A 60 82.51 14.50 21.10
CA MET A 60 83.86 13.99 21.36
C MET A 60 84.43 14.61 22.63
N THR A 61 85.01 13.78 23.49
CA THR A 61 85.57 14.17 24.79
C THR A 61 87.09 13.98 24.77
N LYS A 62 87.85 14.98 25.22
CA LYS A 62 89.31 14.88 25.39
C LYS A 62 89.72 15.39 26.78
N THR A 63 90.47 14.57 27.51
CA THR A 63 90.96 14.85 28.87
C THR A 63 92.44 15.21 28.81
N ILE A 64 92.88 16.24 29.54
CA ILE A 64 94.29 16.62 29.67
C ILE A 64 94.65 16.67 31.17
N PRO A 65 95.70 15.97 31.63
CA PRO A 65 96.17 16.08 33.01
C PRO A 65 97.17 17.23 33.17
N VAL A 66 97.11 17.93 34.31
CA VAL A 66 98.08 18.95 34.72
C VAL A 66 98.66 18.57 36.08
N THR A 67 99.97 18.65 36.24
CA THR A 67 100.69 18.25 37.46
C THR A 67 101.43 19.45 38.07
N LYS A 68 101.22 19.74 39.36
CA LYS A 68 102.26 20.31 40.24
C LYS A 68 101.96 20.15 41.74
N THR A 69 103.05 20.28 42.50
CA THR A 69 103.39 19.88 43.88
C THR A 69 102.65 20.55 45.04
N ASN A 70 102.48 19.75 46.10
CA ASN A 70 102.12 20.03 47.50
C ASN A 70 100.64 20.38 47.82
N GLU A 71 100.01 19.36 48.44
CA GLU A 71 98.86 19.30 49.34
C GLU A 71 97.48 19.89 48.95
N ILE A 72 96.50 18.98 49.02
CA ILE A 72 95.03 19.10 48.91
C ILE A 72 94.44 19.15 47.48
N VAL A 73 93.82 18.03 47.09
CA VAL A 73 93.19 17.77 45.78
C VAL A 73 91.74 18.28 45.74
N ARG A 74 91.41 19.15 44.78
CA ARG A 74 90.06 19.30 44.21
C ARG A 74 90.15 19.22 42.69
N THR A 75 89.50 18.23 42.09
CA THR A 75 89.40 18.08 40.63
C THR A 75 88.34 19.05 40.09
N VAL A 76 88.69 19.94 39.16
CA VAL A 76 87.71 20.74 38.40
C VAL A 76 87.63 20.17 36.99
N THR A 77 86.46 19.62 36.64
CA THR A 77 86.15 19.18 35.28
C THR A 77 85.58 20.36 34.50
N ALA A 78 86.28 20.82 33.46
CA ALA A 78 85.72 21.78 32.51
C ALA A 78 85.34 21.05 31.21
N THR A 79 84.04 20.99 30.93
CA THR A 79 83.49 20.42 29.69
C THR A 79 83.35 21.52 28.67
N ILE A 80 84.05 21.43 27.53
CA ILE A 80 83.82 22.31 26.38
C ILE A 80 83.05 21.52 25.32
N THR A 81 81.79 21.89 25.12
CA THR A 81 80.91 21.32 24.09
C THR A 81 81.07 22.12 22.80
N LYS A 82 81.49 21.47 21.71
CA LYS A 82 81.45 22.06 20.36
C LYS A 82 80.47 21.27 19.50
N SER A 83 79.31 21.87 19.23
CA SER A 83 78.28 21.26 18.39
C SER A 83 78.47 21.71 16.93
N ALA A 84 78.64 20.78 16.00
CA ALA A 84 78.55 21.05 14.57
C ALA A 84 77.19 20.58 14.04
N ILE A 85 76.39 21.51 13.50
CA ILE A 85 75.07 21.22 12.94
C ILE A 85 75.24 20.91 11.45
N MET A 86 75.03 19.65 11.05
CA MET A 86 74.84 19.31 9.64
C MET A 86 73.36 19.21 9.32
N THR A 87 72.86 20.17 8.55
CA THR A 87 71.48 20.20 8.06
C THR A 87 71.40 19.48 6.72
N LYS A 88 70.72 18.32 6.66
CA LYS A 88 70.46 17.62 5.39
C LYS A 88 69.01 17.85 4.98
N THR A 89 68.78 18.78 4.05
CA THR A 89 67.45 19.07 3.51
C THR A 89 67.06 18.01 2.49
N ARG A 90 66.00 17.24 2.76
CA ARG A 90 65.35 16.38 1.76
C ARG A 90 64.13 17.12 1.23
N ILE A 91 64.15 17.47 -0.05
CA ILE A 91 63.01 18.04 -0.76
C ILE A 91 62.21 16.85 -1.30
N LEU A 92 60.99 16.65 -0.80
CA LEU A 92 60.05 15.69 -1.37
C LEU A 92 59.13 16.47 -2.32
N THR A 93 59.27 16.23 -3.62
CA THR A 93 58.39 16.80 -4.65
C THR A 93 57.22 15.85 -4.84
N LEU A 94 56.05 16.18 -4.30
CA LEU A 94 54.81 15.46 -4.59
C LEU A 94 54.18 16.05 -5.85
N THR A 95 54.28 15.33 -6.97
CA THR A 95 53.52 15.63 -8.17
C THR A 95 52.12 15.06 -8.00
N LEU A 96 51.15 15.91 -7.67
CA LEU A 96 49.74 15.54 -7.70
C LEU A 96 49.28 15.51 -9.16
N THR A 97 49.46 14.37 -9.81
CA THR A 97 48.83 14.12 -11.11
C THR A 97 47.35 13.93 -10.85
N THR A 98 46.53 14.91 -11.23
CA THR A 98 45.07 14.76 -11.20
C THR A 98 44.71 13.64 -12.18
N ILE A 99 44.54 12.43 -11.66
CA ILE A 99 44.09 11.29 -12.46
C ILE A 99 42.69 11.66 -12.93
N LYS A 100 42.55 11.93 -14.23
CA LYS A 100 41.23 12.13 -14.82
C LYS A 100 40.47 10.82 -14.63
N LYS A 101 39.27 10.91 -14.04
CA LYS A 101 38.37 9.78 -13.82
C LYS A 101 37.09 10.02 -14.62
N PRO A 102 36.36 8.96 -14.99
CA PRO A 102 34.98 9.09 -15.43
C PRO A 102 34.17 9.89 -14.40
N PRO A 103 33.10 10.60 -14.81
CA PRO A 103 32.23 11.28 -13.88
C PRO A 103 31.64 10.30 -12.86
N GLU A 104 31.36 10.74 -11.63
CA GLU A 104 30.73 9.97 -10.57
C GLU A 104 29.35 10.55 -10.25
N ILE A 105 28.31 9.72 -10.24
CA ILE A 105 26.93 10.13 -9.96
C ILE A 105 26.60 9.88 -8.47
N LYS A 106 26.39 10.95 -7.72
CA LYS A 106 26.02 10.96 -6.29
C LYS A 106 24.62 11.51 -6.05
N TYR A 107 24.10 11.27 -4.83
CA TYR A 107 22.87 11.88 -4.31
C TYR A 107 21.65 11.76 -5.23
N MET A 108 21.43 10.57 -5.80
CA MET A 108 20.28 10.32 -6.64
C MET A 108 19.03 10.12 -5.77
N GLU A 109 18.02 10.95 -5.98
CA GLU A 109 16.76 10.94 -5.23
C GLU A 109 15.58 11.20 -6.16
N ILE A 110 14.50 10.46 -5.95
CA ILE A 110 13.22 10.61 -6.67
C ILE A 110 12.15 11.06 -5.68
N PHE A 111 11.35 12.04 -6.08
CA PHE A 111 10.21 12.51 -5.30
C PHE A 111 8.92 12.56 -6.14
N PRO A 112 7.81 11.95 -5.69
CA PRO A 112 7.67 11.25 -4.42
C PRO A 112 8.40 9.90 -4.41
N ASN A 113 8.96 9.53 -3.25
CA ASN A 113 9.70 8.27 -3.04
C ASN A 113 8.82 7.13 -2.48
N LYS A 114 7.52 7.41 -2.30
CA LYS A 114 6.47 6.45 -1.95
C LYS A 114 5.32 6.58 -2.94
N THR A 115 4.51 5.53 -3.06
CA THR A 115 3.29 5.58 -3.85
C THR A 115 2.38 6.68 -3.31
N PRO A 116 2.07 7.72 -4.08
CA PRO A 116 1.14 8.76 -3.66
C PRO A 116 -0.29 8.22 -3.60
N ASP A 117 -1.12 8.80 -2.74
CA ASP A 117 -2.54 8.46 -2.68
C ASP A 117 -3.29 8.88 -3.95
N ASP A 118 -2.82 9.92 -4.67
CA ASP A 118 -3.45 10.48 -5.86
C ASP A 118 -2.57 10.32 -7.11
N LYS A 119 -3.16 10.56 -8.29
CA LYS A 119 -2.45 10.58 -9.57
C LYS A 119 -1.27 11.54 -9.50
N ILE A 120 -0.14 11.11 -10.07
CA ILE A 120 0.95 12.03 -10.40
C ILE A 120 1.27 11.97 -11.88
N THR A 121 1.44 13.13 -12.48
CA THR A 121 1.80 13.27 -13.91
C THR A 121 3.27 13.61 -14.10
N THR A 122 3.97 13.92 -13.01
CA THR A 122 5.39 14.23 -13.01
C THR A 122 6.04 13.77 -11.70
N PHE A 123 7.28 13.30 -11.75
CA PHE A 123 8.12 13.16 -10.56
C PHE A 123 9.38 14.04 -10.68
N LYS A 124 9.96 14.40 -9.54
CA LYS A 124 11.20 15.17 -9.45
C LYS A 124 12.38 14.23 -9.26
N LEU A 125 13.38 14.35 -10.11
CA LEU A 125 14.67 13.67 -9.97
C LEU A 125 15.73 14.69 -9.58
N SER A 126 16.45 14.43 -8.49
CA SER A 126 17.61 15.22 -8.05
C SER A 126 18.85 14.33 -8.02
N PHE A 127 19.98 14.83 -8.49
CA PHE A 127 21.26 14.11 -8.47
C PHE A 127 22.45 15.06 -8.60
N TYR A 128 23.64 14.57 -8.30
CA TYR A 128 24.88 15.34 -8.35
C TYR A 128 25.93 14.60 -9.17
N ILE A 129 26.57 15.27 -10.12
CA ILE A 129 27.65 14.68 -10.92
C ILE A 129 28.99 15.32 -10.53
N ILE A 130 29.94 14.49 -10.11
CA ILE A 130 31.32 14.90 -9.85
C ILE A 130 32.17 14.47 -11.03
N GLY A 131 32.81 15.40 -11.72
CA GLY A 131 33.77 15.04 -12.76
C GLY A 131 34.53 16.27 -13.24
N ASN A 132 35.68 16.00 -13.83
CA ASN A 132 36.46 17.01 -14.55
C ASN A 132 36.15 16.93 -16.04
N GLY A 133 36.41 18.01 -16.76
CA GLY A 133 36.21 18.10 -18.20
C GLY A 133 34.77 18.44 -18.60
N THR A 134 34.51 18.37 -19.90
CA THR A 134 33.15 18.52 -20.44
C THR A 134 32.40 17.23 -20.16
N ILE A 135 31.34 17.34 -19.35
CA ILE A 135 30.49 16.20 -19.01
C ILE A 135 29.24 16.27 -19.87
N GLU A 136 28.97 15.20 -20.59
CA GLU A 136 27.72 14.97 -21.29
C GLU A 136 27.01 13.77 -20.66
N GLY A 137 25.71 13.85 -20.50
CA GLY A 137 24.96 12.73 -19.96
C GLY A 137 23.53 12.69 -20.45
N LYS A 138 22.83 11.68 -19.97
CA LYS A 138 21.41 11.50 -20.21
C LYS A 138 20.74 10.84 -19.01
N VAL A 139 19.49 11.21 -18.79
CA VAL A 139 18.56 10.49 -17.91
C VAL A 139 17.63 9.69 -18.81
N ILE A 140 17.58 8.39 -18.60
CA ILE A 140 16.71 7.45 -19.31
C ILE A 140 15.65 6.97 -18.32
N VAL A 141 14.39 7.08 -18.70
CA VAL A 141 13.25 6.66 -17.90
C VAL A 141 12.54 5.56 -18.66
N THR A 142 12.59 4.36 -18.11
CA THR A 142 12.08 3.14 -18.74
C THR A 142 10.97 2.57 -17.88
N PRO A 143 9.73 2.47 -18.39
CA PRO A 143 8.65 1.76 -17.68
C PRO A 143 9.07 0.33 -17.35
N VAL A 144 8.74 -0.14 -16.16
CA VAL A 144 9.01 -1.52 -15.77
C VAL A 144 8.10 -2.46 -16.56
N TYR A 145 8.69 -3.47 -17.18
CA TYR A 145 7.98 -4.48 -17.96
C TYR A 145 7.72 -5.72 -17.11
N TYR A 146 6.49 -6.26 -17.18
CA TYR A 146 6.08 -7.49 -16.49
C TYR A 146 5.60 -8.46 -17.57
N PRO A 147 6.39 -9.49 -17.92
CA PRO A 147 6.11 -10.33 -19.08
C PRO A 147 4.79 -11.10 -19.00
N ASN A 148 4.30 -11.37 -17.79
CA ASN A 148 3.08 -12.13 -17.55
C ASN A 148 1.87 -11.23 -17.27
N LEU A 149 2.00 -9.91 -17.46
CA LEU A 149 0.91 -8.96 -17.26
C LEU A 149 0.66 -8.15 -18.52
N ASN A 150 -0.61 -7.98 -18.87
CA ASN A 150 -1.03 -7.11 -19.96
C ASN A 150 -1.10 -5.65 -19.43
N ILE A 151 0.05 -4.99 -19.41
CA ILE A 151 0.19 -3.58 -19.02
C ILE A 151 0.51 -2.76 -20.26
N GLU A 152 -0.25 -1.67 -20.47
CA GLU A 152 -0.06 -0.78 -21.61
C GLU A 152 1.40 -0.33 -21.75
N TYR A 153 1.93 -0.54 -22.96
CA TYR A 153 3.28 -0.15 -23.32
C TYR A 153 3.46 1.36 -23.29
N GLU A 154 4.52 1.83 -22.63
CA GLU A 154 4.95 3.22 -22.67
C GLU A 154 6.39 3.29 -23.22
N LYS A 155 6.63 4.21 -24.16
CA LYS A 155 7.97 4.41 -24.73
C LYS A 155 8.92 4.98 -23.68
N GLN A 156 10.16 4.49 -23.67
CA GLN A 156 11.22 5.08 -22.86
C GLN A 156 11.41 6.57 -23.21
N ARG A 157 11.77 7.38 -22.21
CA ARG A 157 12.03 8.82 -22.36
C ARG A 157 13.50 9.10 -22.07
N VAL A 158 14.11 10.00 -22.84
CA VAL A 158 15.53 10.35 -22.70
C VAL A 158 15.68 11.86 -22.57
N PHE A 159 16.33 12.30 -21.49
CA PHE A 159 16.59 13.71 -21.20
C PHE A 159 18.10 13.95 -21.21
N LYS A 160 18.57 14.84 -22.09
CA LYS A 160 19.99 15.19 -22.14
C LYS A 160 20.37 16.08 -20.95
N ILE A 161 21.57 15.88 -20.42
CA ILE A 161 22.15 16.70 -19.36
C ILE A 161 23.58 17.09 -19.75
N SER A 162 24.02 18.26 -19.31
CA SER A 162 25.34 18.79 -19.59
C SER A 162 25.94 19.40 -18.35
N GLY A 163 27.23 19.19 -18.14
CA GLY A 163 28.00 19.73 -17.03
C GLY A 163 27.91 18.91 -15.73
N GLY A 164 28.92 19.08 -14.89
CA GLY A 164 28.92 18.57 -13.51
C GLY A 164 28.07 19.43 -12.58
N GLY A 165 27.96 19.02 -11.32
CA GLY A 165 27.22 19.73 -10.28
C GLY A 165 25.84 19.12 -10.00
N PHE A 166 24.99 19.92 -9.36
CA PHE A 166 23.64 19.51 -8.94
C PHE A 166 22.64 19.69 -10.07
N HIS A 167 21.86 18.64 -10.34
CA HIS A 167 20.83 18.59 -11.35
C HIS A 167 19.48 18.30 -10.71
N LYS A 168 18.45 19.00 -11.18
CA LYS A 168 17.06 18.79 -10.79
C LYS A 168 16.16 18.83 -12.01
N ILE A 169 15.45 17.74 -12.26
CA ILE A 169 14.65 17.54 -13.47
C ILE A 169 13.22 17.13 -13.07
N ASN A 170 12.23 17.74 -13.72
CA ASN A 170 10.84 17.29 -13.64
C ASN A 170 10.60 16.33 -14.81
N ILE A 171 10.23 15.09 -14.50
CA ILE A 171 10.05 14.03 -15.50
C ILE A 171 8.55 13.78 -15.65
N PRO A 172 7.94 14.07 -16.82
CA PRO A 172 6.56 13.71 -17.07
C PRO A 172 6.43 12.19 -17.20
N ILE A 173 5.30 11.65 -16.73
CA ILE A 173 4.94 10.22 -16.74
C ILE A 173 3.43 10.05 -16.95
N ASN A 174 3.02 8.86 -17.38
CA ASN A 174 1.59 8.55 -17.56
C ASN A 174 0.92 8.08 -16.26
N GLY A 175 1.68 7.48 -15.35
CA GLY A 175 1.15 6.80 -14.17
C GLY A 175 0.74 5.37 -14.48
N GLY A 176 0.15 4.71 -13.49
CA GLY A 176 -0.29 3.32 -13.52
C GLY A 176 0.84 2.29 -13.51
N LYS A 177 2.08 2.66 -13.23
CA LYS A 177 3.25 1.76 -13.32
C LYS A 177 4.46 2.24 -12.52
N GLU A 178 5.44 1.35 -12.41
CA GLU A 178 6.77 1.63 -11.87
C GLU A 178 7.73 1.98 -13.03
N TYR A 179 8.83 2.69 -12.75
CA TYR A 179 9.84 3.09 -13.72
C TYR A 179 11.25 2.79 -13.21
N PHE A 180 12.14 2.37 -14.11
CA PHE A 180 13.59 2.45 -13.91
C PHE A 180 14.08 3.81 -14.40
N VAL A 181 14.78 4.53 -13.54
CA VAL A 181 15.47 5.77 -13.86
C VAL A 181 16.96 5.50 -13.90
N THR A 182 17.55 5.63 -15.08
CA THR A 182 18.99 5.48 -15.32
C THR A 182 19.60 6.85 -15.60
N ILE A 183 20.66 7.21 -14.89
CA ILE A 183 21.51 8.36 -15.21
C ILE A 183 22.81 7.80 -15.79
N GLU A 184 23.20 8.30 -16.96
CA GLU A 184 24.49 8.01 -17.59
C GLU A 184 25.23 9.34 -17.78
N ALA A 185 26.48 9.42 -17.34
CA ALA A 185 27.32 10.61 -17.45
C ALA A 185 28.71 10.24 -17.94
N CYS A 186 29.17 10.91 -19.00
CA CYS A 186 30.40 10.63 -19.72
C CYS A 186 31.29 11.88 -19.79
N ASN A 187 32.60 11.67 -19.78
CA ASN A 187 33.61 12.66 -20.17
C ASN A 187 34.64 11.99 -21.09
N GLU A 188 35.76 12.67 -21.37
CA GLU A 188 36.81 12.14 -22.24
C GLU A 188 37.50 10.85 -21.73
N VAL A 189 37.33 10.51 -20.45
CA VAL A 189 37.91 9.31 -19.83
C VAL A 189 36.97 8.12 -19.88
N GLY A 190 35.67 8.35 -19.87
CA GLY A 190 34.67 7.30 -19.89
C GLY A 190 33.35 7.71 -19.27
N CYS A 191 32.47 6.73 -19.06
CA CYS A 191 31.11 6.92 -18.56
C CYS A 191 30.90 6.24 -17.20
N SER A 192 29.99 6.78 -16.41
CA SER A 192 29.37 6.09 -15.28
C SER A 192 27.86 6.01 -15.47
N LYS A 193 27.26 4.96 -14.87
CA LYS A 193 25.82 4.73 -14.85
C LYS A 193 25.35 4.56 -13.41
N LYS A 194 24.19 5.11 -13.08
CA LYS A 194 23.46 4.84 -11.84
C LYS A 194 21.98 4.63 -12.13
N GLU A 195 21.37 3.65 -11.49
CA GLU A 195 19.98 3.27 -11.72
C GLU A 195 19.20 3.20 -10.40
N MET A 196 17.93 3.57 -10.44
CA MET A 196 17.00 3.33 -9.34
C MET A 196 15.59 3.06 -9.86
N LYS A 197 14.80 2.31 -9.09
CA LYS A 197 13.40 2.04 -9.37
C LYS A 197 12.50 3.04 -8.63
N THR A 198 11.47 3.57 -9.29
CA THR A 198 10.42 4.37 -8.62
C THR A 198 9.50 3.47 -7.79
N PRO A 199 8.76 4.01 -6.82
CA PRO A 199 7.55 3.34 -6.37
C PRO A 199 6.51 3.26 -7.51
N TYR A 200 5.39 2.60 -7.25
CA TYR A 200 4.23 2.67 -8.14
C TYR A 200 3.68 4.09 -8.16
N TYR A 201 3.43 4.63 -9.36
CA TYR A 201 2.79 5.93 -9.52
C TYR A 201 1.39 5.75 -10.07
N ARG A 202 0.39 6.29 -9.38
CA ARG A 202 -1.02 6.11 -9.71
C ARG A 202 -1.42 6.82 -11.00
N GLU A 203 -2.31 6.20 -11.75
CA GLU A 203 -2.96 6.69 -12.97
C GLU A 203 -4.22 7.50 -12.66
N TYR A 204 -4.90 7.20 -11.56
CA TYR A 204 -6.19 7.81 -11.21
C TYR A 204 -6.11 8.65 -9.93
N ASN A 205 -6.88 9.74 -9.88
CA ASN A 205 -7.14 10.46 -8.63
C ASN A 205 -7.98 9.60 -7.70
N ASN A 206 -7.84 9.79 -6.38
CA ASN A 206 -8.52 8.95 -5.40
C ASN A 206 -9.98 9.38 -5.18
N LEU A 207 -10.85 9.07 -6.14
CA LEU A 207 -12.30 9.33 -6.04
C LEU A 207 -12.91 8.67 -4.79
N ALA A 208 -12.45 7.47 -4.43
CA ALA A 208 -12.87 6.76 -3.22
C ALA A 208 -12.69 7.59 -1.94
N LYS A 209 -11.58 8.34 -1.84
CA LYS A 209 -11.34 9.26 -0.71
C LYS A 209 -12.36 10.40 -0.68
N GLU A 210 -12.62 11.02 -1.84
CA GLU A 210 -13.60 12.12 -1.95
C GLU A 210 -15.01 11.67 -1.56
N LEU A 211 -15.42 10.47 -1.98
CA LEU A 211 -16.71 9.88 -1.63
C LEU A 211 -16.80 9.57 -0.13
N LYS A 212 -15.74 9.01 0.45
CA LYS A 212 -15.69 8.70 1.88
C LYS A 212 -15.80 9.97 2.74
N GLU A 213 -15.18 11.08 2.32
CA GLU A 213 -15.32 12.39 2.98
C GLU A 213 -16.76 12.93 2.91
N LYS A 214 -17.54 12.53 1.90
CA LYS A 214 -18.98 12.81 1.77
C LYS A 214 -19.87 11.78 2.47
N GLY A 215 -19.28 10.80 3.16
CA GLY A 215 -20.01 9.74 3.85
C GLY A 215 -20.62 8.70 2.90
N ILE A 216 -20.04 8.49 1.71
CA ILE A 216 -20.42 7.40 0.80
C ILE A 216 -19.26 6.40 0.73
N ILE A 217 -19.57 5.13 1.02
CA ILE A 217 -18.60 4.04 0.98
C ILE A 217 -19.07 3.07 -0.09
N ILE A 218 -18.26 2.92 -1.14
CA ILE A 218 -18.41 1.81 -2.07
C ILE A 218 -17.39 0.74 -1.66
N SER A 219 -17.87 -0.48 -1.44
CA SER A 219 -17.05 -1.64 -1.15
C SER A 219 -17.18 -2.68 -2.25
N ALA A 220 -16.21 -3.59 -2.35
CA ALA A 220 -16.29 -4.73 -3.25
C ALA A 220 -15.74 -5.98 -2.58
N VAL A 221 -16.30 -7.15 -2.88
CA VAL A 221 -15.77 -8.42 -2.38
C VAL A 221 -14.56 -8.81 -3.21
N TYR A 222 -13.46 -9.19 -2.55
CA TYR A 222 -12.16 -9.44 -3.17
C TYR A 222 -11.72 -10.88 -2.94
N MET A 223 -11.50 -11.60 -4.03
CA MET A 223 -11.04 -12.99 -4.03
C MET A 223 -9.51 -13.03 -4.00
N PRO A 224 -8.87 -13.56 -2.93
CA PRO A 224 -7.42 -13.63 -2.81
C PRO A 224 -6.84 -14.84 -3.56
N HIS A 225 -7.33 -15.09 -4.77
CA HIS A 225 -6.95 -16.25 -5.59
C HIS A 225 -5.99 -15.84 -6.71
N SER A 226 -5.48 -16.83 -7.44
CA SER A 226 -4.75 -16.62 -8.68
C SER A 226 -5.74 -16.37 -9.81
N ALA A 227 -5.46 -15.43 -10.72
CA ALA A 227 -6.23 -15.34 -11.96
C ALA A 227 -6.00 -16.55 -12.87
N SER A 228 -4.85 -17.21 -12.76
CA SER A 228 -4.55 -18.44 -13.52
C SER A 228 -5.57 -19.56 -13.27
N TYR A 229 -6.23 -19.56 -12.11
CA TYR A 229 -7.29 -20.50 -11.81
C TYR A 229 -8.52 -20.26 -12.69
N PHE A 230 -8.85 -19.00 -12.97
CA PHE A 230 -10.03 -18.65 -13.78
C PHE A 230 -9.72 -18.65 -15.27
N CYS A 231 -8.52 -18.25 -15.69
CA CYS A 231 -8.19 -18.13 -17.11
C CYS A 231 -8.28 -19.43 -17.93
N GLN A 232 -8.27 -20.60 -17.27
CA GLN A 232 -8.43 -21.87 -18.00
C GLN A 232 -9.90 -22.18 -18.31
N GLU A 233 -10.81 -21.60 -17.54
CA GLU A 233 -12.23 -21.97 -17.56
C GLU A 233 -13.15 -20.80 -17.94
N ALA A 234 -12.72 -19.56 -17.70
CA ALA A 234 -13.54 -18.37 -17.88
C ALA A 234 -13.70 -17.97 -19.36
N GLU A 235 -14.90 -17.51 -19.72
CA GLU A 235 -15.17 -16.91 -21.04
C GLU A 235 -14.43 -15.57 -21.24
N GLU A 236 -13.98 -14.95 -20.15
CA GLU A 236 -13.29 -13.66 -20.14
C GLU A 236 -12.05 -13.68 -19.24
N GLU A 237 -10.97 -13.06 -19.72
CA GLU A 237 -9.73 -12.89 -18.98
C GLU A 237 -9.64 -11.50 -18.34
N PRO A 238 -8.99 -11.36 -17.16
CA PRO A 238 -8.67 -10.06 -16.60
C PRO A 238 -7.83 -9.23 -17.58
N LEU A 239 -8.03 -7.91 -17.60
CA LEU A 239 -7.27 -6.99 -18.45
C LEU A 239 -5.78 -6.99 -18.08
N LEU A 240 -5.41 -7.37 -16.85
CA LEU A 240 -4.01 -7.59 -16.46
C LEU A 240 -3.42 -8.90 -17.00
N GLY A 241 -4.20 -9.72 -17.68
CA GLY A 241 -3.86 -11.08 -18.04
C GLY A 241 -3.92 -12.05 -16.85
N CYS A 242 -3.54 -13.29 -17.11
CA CYS A 242 -3.63 -14.42 -16.19
C CYS A 242 -2.51 -14.40 -15.14
N PHE A 243 -2.54 -13.41 -14.26
CA PHE A 243 -1.55 -13.30 -13.19
C PHE A 243 -1.60 -14.51 -12.25
N GLU A 244 -0.42 -14.97 -11.84
CA GLU A 244 -0.25 -16.16 -11.01
C GLU A 244 -0.76 -15.99 -9.57
N ASP A 245 -0.82 -14.75 -9.07
CA ASP A 245 -1.20 -14.50 -7.67
C ASP A 245 -1.61 -13.04 -7.43
N THR A 246 -2.70 -12.82 -6.69
CA THR A 246 -3.10 -11.48 -6.22
C THR A 246 -2.18 -10.89 -5.14
N SER A 247 -1.19 -11.63 -4.63
CA SER A 247 -0.17 -11.14 -3.70
C SER A 247 1.01 -10.43 -4.38
N LEU A 248 1.08 -10.44 -5.72
CA LEU A 248 2.06 -9.69 -6.49
C LEU A 248 1.84 -8.18 -6.30
N ASP A 249 2.91 -7.46 -5.95
CA ASP A 249 2.79 -6.04 -5.57
C ASP A 249 2.22 -5.17 -6.71
N ILE A 250 2.62 -5.42 -7.95
CA ILE A 250 2.12 -4.68 -9.11
C ILE A 250 0.63 -4.95 -9.37
N VAL A 251 0.16 -6.18 -9.16
CA VAL A 251 -1.26 -6.56 -9.32
C VAL A 251 -2.08 -5.85 -8.26
N GLN A 252 -1.67 -5.89 -6.99
CA GLN A 252 -2.36 -5.16 -5.93
C GLN A 252 -2.37 -3.67 -6.16
N TRP A 253 -1.24 -3.07 -6.58
CA TRP A 253 -1.21 -1.64 -6.86
C TRP A 253 -2.15 -1.26 -8.00
N LYS A 254 -2.23 -2.08 -9.06
CA LYS A 254 -3.21 -1.89 -10.13
C LYS A 254 -4.65 -2.01 -9.62
N HIS A 255 -4.97 -3.03 -8.83
CA HIS A 255 -6.30 -3.19 -8.26
C HIS A 255 -6.68 -2.02 -7.36
N ILE A 256 -5.77 -1.58 -6.48
CA ILE A 256 -5.97 -0.42 -5.62
C ILE A 256 -6.16 0.84 -6.46
N ASP A 257 -5.33 1.05 -7.48
CA ASP A 257 -5.40 2.25 -8.30
C ASP A 257 -6.72 2.35 -9.07
N TRP A 258 -7.12 1.24 -9.70
CA TRP A 258 -8.38 1.11 -10.41
C TRP A 258 -9.59 1.22 -9.48
N ALA A 259 -9.61 0.50 -8.36
CA ALA A 259 -10.69 0.54 -7.39
C ALA A 259 -10.88 1.95 -6.82
N ASN A 260 -9.84 2.52 -6.21
CA ASN A 260 -9.91 3.85 -5.61
C ASN A 260 -10.19 4.94 -6.66
N GLY A 261 -9.63 4.79 -7.87
CA GLY A 261 -9.84 5.68 -9.00
C GLY A 261 -11.28 5.77 -9.49
N HIS A 262 -12.06 4.71 -9.26
CA HIS A 262 -13.46 4.58 -9.68
C HIS A 262 -14.44 4.56 -8.50
N GLY A 263 -13.96 4.89 -7.29
CA GLY A 263 -14.81 5.13 -6.12
C GLY A 263 -14.91 3.99 -5.12
N ILE A 264 -14.34 2.82 -5.41
CA ILE A 264 -14.33 1.66 -4.49
C ILE A 264 -13.24 1.89 -3.44
N SER A 265 -13.67 2.02 -2.19
CA SER A 265 -12.81 2.41 -1.05
C SER A 265 -12.47 1.25 -0.12
N VAL A 266 -13.25 0.16 -0.14
CA VAL A 266 -13.10 -0.99 0.75
C VAL A 266 -13.09 -2.28 -0.05
N PHE A 267 -12.17 -3.19 0.28
CA PHE A 267 -12.26 -4.58 -0.14
C PHE A 267 -12.66 -5.48 1.03
N TRP A 268 -13.67 -6.33 0.80
CA TRP A 268 -14.03 -7.44 1.66
C TRP A 268 -13.27 -8.69 1.20
N VAL A 269 -12.12 -8.97 1.81
CA VAL A 269 -11.27 -10.09 1.38
C VAL A 269 -11.90 -11.41 1.84
N ASP A 270 -12.08 -12.35 0.91
CA ASP A 270 -12.66 -13.66 1.22
C ASP A 270 -11.70 -14.55 2.00
N TRP A 271 -12.13 -14.97 3.18
CA TRP A 271 -11.41 -15.88 4.08
C TRP A 271 -12.13 -17.22 4.23
N THR A 272 -13.22 -17.45 3.50
CA THR A 272 -14.07 -18.64 3.64
C THR A 272 -13.30 -19.95 3.41
N MET A 273 -12.40 -19.98 2.43
CA MET A 273 -11.63 -21.18 2.09
C MET A 273 -10.31 -21.34 2.88
N LEU A 274 -10.08 -20.54 3.94
CA LEU A 274 -8.87 -20.64 4.77
C LEU A 274 -8.72 -21.99 5.47
N ALA A 275 -9.83 -22.67 5.79
CA ALA A 275 -9.82 -23.93 6.51
C ALA A 275 -9.35 -25.14 5.67
N TRP A 276 -9.32 -25.04 4.34
CA TRP A 276 -9.26 -26.23 3.47
C TRP A 276 -8.02 -26.36 2.59
N THR A 277 -7.13 -25.36 2.55
CA THR A 277 -6.10 -25.35 1.50
C THR A 277 -4.73 -24.87 1.98
N SER A 278 -3.71 -25.25 1.23
CA SER A 278 -2.38 -24.63 1.22
C SER A 278 -2.40 -23.11 0.93
N SER A 279 -3.58 -22.50 0.71
CA SER A 279 -3.78 -21.08 0.44
C SER A 279 -3.90 -20.21 1.69
N LYS A 280 -3.84 -20.78 2.91
CA LYS A 280 -3.92 -19.97 4.15
C LYS A 280 -2.88 -18.85 4.18
N TRP A 281 -1.63 -19.16 3.87
CA TRP A 281 -0.55 -18.16 3.82
C TRP A 281 -0.82 -17.09 2.76
N ARG A 282 -1.42 -17.47 1.61
CA ARG A 282 -1.72 -16.54 0.51
C ARG A 282 -2.75 -15.52 0.94
N THR A 283 -3.88 -15.94 1.50
CA THR A 283 -4.94 -15.02 1.95
C THR A 283 -4.42 -14.06 3.04
N LEU A 284 -3.60 -14.57 3.97
CA LEU A 284 -2.94 -13.74 4.99
C LEU A 284 -2.00 -12.70 4.35
N GLU A 285 -1.18 -13.12 3.40
CA GLU A 285 -0.21 -12.27 2.72
C GLU A 285 -0.89 -11.21 1.84
N VAL A 286 -1.93 -11.60 1.10
CA VAL A 286 -2.76 -10.68 0.31
C VAL A 286 -3.37 -9.62 1.22
N THR A 287 -4.01 -10.04 2.32
CA THR A 287 -4.64 -9.14 3.30
C THR A 287 -3.62 -8.18 3.91
N ARG A 288 -2.49 -8.69 4.38
CA ARG A 288 -1.39 -7.90 4.98
C ARG A 288 -0.89 -6.83 3.99
N LYS A 289 -0.57 -7.24 2.76
CA LYS A 289 -0.02 -6.35 1.75
C LYS A 289 -1.01 -5.27 1.31
N LEU A 290 -2.31 -5.59 1.20
CA LEU A 290 -3.33 -4.58 0.90
C LEU A 290 -3.42 -3.53 2.01
N LEU A 291 -3.41 -3.95 3.27
CA LEU A 291 -3.41 -3.05 4.43
C LEU A 291 -2.18 -2.15 4.47
N GLU A 292 -0.99 -2.69 4.20
CA GLU A 292 0.28 -1.94 4.13
C GLU A 292 0.32 -0.93 2.97
N LYS A 293 -0.40 -1.21 1.89
CA LYS A 293 -0.63 -0.30 0.76
C LYS A 293 -1.75 0.70 1.01
N ASN A 294 -2.24 0.80 2.25
CA ASN A 294 -3.28 1.73 2.69
C ASN A 294 -4.64 1.53 2.00
N MET A 295 -4.90 0.35 1.41
CA MET A 295 -6.25 -0.01 0.98
C MET A 295 -7.10 -0.32 2.21
N THR A 296 -8.33 0.18 2.26
CA THR A 296 -9.20 -0.14 3.40
C THR A 296 -9.72 -1.57 3.25
N ILE A 297 -9.53 -2.43 4.25
CA ILE A 297 -9.89 -3.86 4.16
C ILE A 297 -10.84 -4.27 5.27
N GLY A 298 -11.94 -4.94 4.90
CA GLY A 298 -12.75 -5.77 5.77
C GLY A 298 -12.51 -7.26 5.48
N ILE A 299 -12.83 -8.13 6.43
CA ILE A 299 -12.69 -9.58 6.26
C ILE A 299 -14.08 -10.21 6.10
N MET A 300 -14.21 -11.10 5.12
CA MET A 300 -15.41 -11.92 4.89
C MET A 300 -15.15 -13.37 5.28
N ILE A 301 -16.02 -13.95 6.11
CA ILE A 301 -15.98 -15.36 6.50
C ILE A 301 -17.33 -15.98 6.18
N GLY A 302 -17.35 -17.14 5.52
CA GLY A 302 -18.57 -17.89 5.29
C GLY A 302 -18.43 -19.37 5.58
N PRO A 303 -19.33 -20.20 5.02
CA PRO A 303 -19.32 -21.65 5.21
C PRO A 303 -17.99 -22.32 4.90
N ILE A 304 -17.41 -22.98 5.90
CA ILE A 304 -16.26 -23.85 5.66
C ILE A 304 -16.68 -25.12 4.90
N SER A 305 -17.86 -25.68 5.13
CA SER A 305 -18.36 -26.82 4.37
C SER A 305 -19.82 -26.64 3.99
N PHE A 306 -20.20 -27.12 2.81
CA PHE A 306 -21.58 -27.22 2.35
C PHE A 306 -22.14 -28.64 2.44
N THR A 307 -21.43 -29.58 3.08
CA THR A 307 -21.87 -30.98 3.21
C THR A 307 -23.00 -31.17 4.23
N GLU A 308 -23.22 -30.18 5.09
CA GLU A 308 -24.29 -30.16 6.09
C GLU A 308 -25.00 -28.81 6.02
N ILE A 309 -26.31 -28.82 5.75
CA ILE A 309 -27.14 -27.61 5.76
C ILE A 309 -28.40 -27.92 6.59
N PRO A 310 -28.71 -27.15 7.64
CA PRO A 310 -27.96 -25.98 8.14
C PRO A 310 -26.63 -26.39 8.80
N ILE A 311 -25.62 -25.53 8.70
CA ILE A 311 -24.30 -25.75 9.32
C ILE A 311 -24.40 -25.47 10.82
N ASP A 312 -24.09 -26.47 11.64
CA ASP A 312 -24.05 -26.32 13.09
C ASP A 312 -22.73 -25.67 13.55
N LEU A 313 -22.78 -24.37 13.89
CA LEU A 313 -21.61 -23.64 14.38
C LEU A 313 -21.07 -24.18 15.70
N ALA A 314 -21.87 -24.89 16.50
CA ALA A 314 -21.37 -25.51 17.74
C ALA A 314 -20.41 -26.66 17.44
N ARG A 315 -20.66 -27.40 16.35
CA ARG A 315 -19.81 -28.51 15.92
C ARG A 315 -18.48 -28.05 15.33
N HIS A 316 -18.48 -26.90 14.66
CA HIS A 316 -17.32 -26.31 14.01
C HIS A 316 -16.73 -25.11 14.77
N LEU A 317 -17.09 -24.94 16.05
CA LEU A 317 -16.74 -23.75 16.83
C LEU A 317 -15.23 -23.45 16.83
N GLY A 318 -14.40 -24.47 17.01
CA GLY A 318 -12.95 -24.32 17.04
C GLY A 318 -12.38 -23.82 15.70
N GLU A 319 -12.83 -24.40 14.59
CA GLU A 319 -12.37 -24.06 13.23
C GLU A 319 -12.71 -22.60 12.90
N TYR A 320 -13.94 -22.16 13.15
CA TYR A 320 -14.33 -20.77 12.91
C TYR A 320 -13.63 -19.79 13.85
N LEU A 321 -13.44 -20.14 15.12
CA LEU A 321 -12.74 -19.27 16.06
C LEU A 321 -11.26 -19.12 15.71
N GLU A 322 -10.59 -20.16 15.19
CA GLU A 322 -9.23 -20.04 14.68
C GLU A 322 -9.15 -19.02 13.54
N ILE A 323 -10.09 -19.06 12.59
CA ILE A 323 -10.16 -18.07 11.49
C ILE A 323 -10.35 -16.66 12.05
N VAL A 324 -11.25 -16.48 13.02
CA VAL A 324 -11.52 -15.18 13.65
C VAL A 324 -10.31 -14.68 14.46
N GLU A 325 -9.61 -15.56 15.17
CA GLU A 325 -8.38 -15.24 15.88
C GLU A 325 -7.30 -14.73 14.92
N GLU A 326 -7.08 -15.42 13.80
CA GLU A 326 -6.15 -14.95 12.76
C GLU A 326 -6.59 -13.62 12.16
N ALA A 327 -7.88 -13.47 11.82
CA ALA A 327 -8.44 -12.24 11.27
C ALA A 327 -8.26 -11.06 12.23
N SER A 328 -8.43 -11.30 13.53
CA SER A 328 -8.35 -10.26 14.56
C SER A 328 -6.97 -9.61 14.69
N LYS A 329 -5.90 -10.30 14.28
CA LYS A 329 -4.53 -9.74 14.23
C LYS A 329 -4.41 -8.55 13.27
N PHE A 330 -5.29 -8.48 12.25
CA PHE A 330 -5.30 -7.41 11.26
C PHE A 330 -6.21 -6.23 11.64
N MET A 331 -7.13 -6.41 12.59
CA MET A 331 -8.18 -5.43 12.91
C MET A 331 -7.67 -4.12 13.54
N ASN A 332 -6.43 -4.13 14.05
CA ASN A 332 -5.76 -2.95 14.61
C ASN A 332 -5.04 -2.10 13.55
N TYR A 333 -4.94 -2.55 12.30
CA TYR A 333 -4.35 -1.72 11.24
C TYR A 333 -5.16 -0.44 11.06
N PRO A 334 -4.50 0.71 10.80
CA PRO A 334 -5.20 1.98 10.53
C PRO A 334 -6.16 1.88 9.34
N SER A 335 -5.78 1.10 8.33
CA SER A 335 -6.55 0.80 7.13
C SER A 335 -7.54 -0.36 7.29
N TYR A 336 -7.74 -0.93 8.49
CA TYR A 336 -8.81 -1.89 8.69
C TYR A 336 -10.18 -1.22 8.72
N TYR A 337 -11.16 -1.79 8.00
CA TYR A 337 -12.49 -1.23 7.88
C TYR A 337 -13.24 -1.27 9.20
N LYS A 338 -13.79 -0.11 9.60
CA LYS A 338 -14.47 0.07 10.88
C LYS A 338 -15.79 0.81 10.67
N ILE A 339 -16.84 0.32 11.30
CA ILE A 339 -18.16 0.96 11.32
C ILE A 339 -18.39 1.47 12.74
N GLY A 340 -18.55 2.78 12.90
CA GLY A 340 -18.67 3.40 14.23
C GLY A 340 -17.47 3.10 15.15
N GLY A 341 -16.26 3.02 14.58
CA GLY A 341 -15.02 2.69 15.31
C GLY A 341 -14.82 1.20 15.62
N ARG A 342 -15.79 0.34 15.32
CA ARG A 342 -15.74 -1.11 15.57
C ARG A 342 -15.21 -1.86 14.34
N PRO A 343 -14.27 -2.80 14.48
CA PRO A 343 -13.74 -3.55 13.34
C PRO A 343 -14.86 -4.35 12.69
N ALA A 344 -15.08 -4.15 11.39
CA ALA A 344 -16.20 -4.74 10.69
C ALA A 344 -15.85 -6.16 10.19
N LEU A 345 -16.77 -7.11 10.39
CA LEU A 345 -16.63 -8.50 9.96
C LEU A 345 -17.86 -8.90 9.16
N PHE A 346 -17.67 -9.36 7.93
CA PHE A 346 -18.76 -9.80 7.07
C PHE A 346 -18.93 -11.32 7.15
N ILE A 347 -20.12 -11.79 7.51
CA ILE A 347 -20.49 -13.21 7.53
C ILE A 347 -21.28 -13.52 6.26
N TRP A 348 -20.62 -14.16 5.31
CA TRP A 348 -21.22 -14.60 4.05
C TRP A 348 -22.10 -15.82 4.26
N SER A 349 -23.21 -15.90 3.52
CA SER A 349 -24.21 -16.96 3.63
C SER A 349 -24.64 -17.22 5.08
N GLU A 350 -24.80 -16.17 5.89
CA GLU A 350 -25.10 -16.30 7.31
C GLU A 350 -26.36 -17.15 7.55
N VAL A 351 -27.29 -17.04 6.61
CA VAL A 351 -28.57 -17.72 6.60
C VAL A 351 -28.45 -19.25 6.68
N VAL A 352 -27.31 -19.87 6.35
CA VAL A 352 -27.17 -21.34 6.48
C VAL A 352 -26.71 -21.79 7.87
N PHE A 353 -26.35 -20.89 8.77
CA PHE A 353 -25.82 -21.25 10.09
C PHE A 353 -26.88 -21.50 11.15
N SER A 354 -26.65 -22.47 12.04
CA SER A 354 -27.43 -22.69 13.26
C SER A 354 -26.55 -22.54 14.50
N ASN A 355 -27.16 -22.45 15.69
CA ASN A 355 -26.46 -22.29 16.98
C ASN A 355 -25.56 -21.03 17.06
N ARG A 356 -26.04 -19.93 16.45
CA ARG A 356 -25.27 -18.70 16.24
C ARG A 356 -24.90 -17.94 17.51
N GLY A 357 -25.78 -17.90 18.52
CA GLY A 357 -25.61 -17.01 19.68
C GLY A 357 -24.35 -17.32 20.49
N ASN A 358 -24.04 -18.60 20.73
CA ASN A 358 -22.81 -18.97 21.41
C ASN A 358 -21.57 -18.63 20.57
N PHE A 359 -21.63 -18.89 19.26
CA PHE A 359 -20.55 -18.56 18.33
C PHE A 359 -20.27 -17.05 18.30
N TYR A 360 -21.26 -16.21 18.01
CA TYR A 360 -21.04 -14.76 17.91
C TYR A 360 -20.63 -14.12 19.23
N ARG A 361 -21.11 -14.63 20.37
CA ARG A 361 -20.58 -14.22 21.67
C ARG A 361 -19.07 -14.45 21.78
N LYS A 362 -18.61 -15.63 21.35
CA LYS A 362 -17.18 -15.97 21.32
C LYS A 362 -16.38 -15.13 20.33
N VAL A 363 -16.93 -14.86 19.13
CA VAL A 363 -16.35 -13.91 18.18
C VAL A 363 -16.17 -12.52 18.81
N TYR A 364 -17.18 -12.03 19.53
CA TYR A 364 -17.09 -10.77 20.26
C TYR A 364 -15.99 -10.78 21.32
N GLU A 365 -15.89 -11.86 22.11
CA GLU A 365 -14.84 -12.03 23.13
C GLU A 365 -13.44 -12.00 22.51
N VAL A 366 -13.19 -12.81 21.47
CA VAL A 366 -11.90 -12.88 20.76
C VAL A 366 -11.50 -11.52 20.21
N VAL A 367 -12.37 -10.88 19.42
CA VAL A 367 -12.05 -9.61 18.78
C VAL A 367 -11.88 -8.50 19.81
N LYS A 368 -12.71 -8.45 20.85
CA LYS A 368 -12.57 -7.45 21.92
C LYS A 368 -11.26 -7.62 22.67
N ASN A 369 -10.85 -8.85 22.98
CA ASN A 369 -9.59 -9.11 23.66
C ASN A 369 -8.38 -8.70 22.79
N GLN A 370 -8.43 -8.94 21.49
CA GLN A 370 -7.33 -8.63 20.58
C GLN A 370 -7.24 -7.15 20.20
N THR A 371 -8.37 -6.46 20.09
CA THR A 371 -8.45 -5.10 19.51
C THR A 371 -8.87 -4.02 20.51
N GLY A 372 -9.32 -4.42 21.70
CA GLY A 372 -9.97 -3.52 22.66
C GLY A 372 -11.39 -3.08 22.26
N SER A 373 -11.91 -3.51 21.09
CA SER A 373 -13.21 -3.10 20.56
C SER A 373 -14.06 -4.29 20.15
N CYS A 374 -15.38 -4.23 20.37
CA CYS A 374 -16.28 -5.27 19.89
C CYS A 374 -16.42 -5.22 18.36
N PRO A 375 -16.49 -6.36 17.65
CA PRO A 375 -16.61 -6.40 16.19
C PRO A 375 -17.98 -5.89 15.73
N TYR A 376 -18.06 -5.22 14.59
CA TYR A 376 -19.33 -4.91 13.93
C TYR A 376 -19.65 -6.01 12.91
N ILE A 377 -20.56 -6.92 13.25
CA ILE A 377 -20.90 -8.06 12.39
C ILE A 377 -21.93 -7.64 11.35
N ILE A 378 -21.62 -7.85 10.07
CA ILE A 378 -22.54 -7.71 8.94
C ILE A 378 -22.92 -9.12 8.50
N ALA A 379 -24.21 -9.39 8.30
CA ALA A 379 -24.70 -10.72 7.95
C ALA A 379 -25.39 -10.73 6.58
N ASP A 380 -24.96 -11.64 5.70
CA ASP A 380 -25.69 -12.04 4.49
C ASP A 380 -26.92 -12.88 4.89
N LEU A 381 -27.97 -12.15 5.27
CA LEU A 381 -29.20 -12.69 5.86
C LEU A 381 -30.43 -12.41 4.98
N LEU A 382 -30.31 -11.44 4.08
CA LEU A 382 -31.45 -10.99 3.29
C LEU A 382 -31.76 -11.99 2.16
N PRO A 383 -33.04 -12.23 1.87
CA PRO A 383 -33.42 -13.16 0.83
C PRO A 383 -32.97 -12.66 -0.53
N ARG A 384 -32.87 -13.57 -1.50
CA ARG A 384 -32.77 -13.18 -2.90
C ARG A 384 -34.14 -12.73 -3.42
N ILE A 385 -34.12 -11.90 -4.44
CA ILE A 385 -35.29 -11.54 -5.22
C ILE A 385 -35.60 -12.73 -6.12
N GLY A 386 -36.48 -13.62 -5.65
CA GLY A 386 -36.99 -14.78 -6.38
C GLY A 386 -38.50 -14.85 -6.37
N TYR A 387 -39.05 -16.03 -6.70
CA TYR A 387 -40.49 -16.24 -6.89
C TYR A 387 -41.36 -15.79 -5.71
N ASN A 388 -40.93 -16.10 -4.48
CA ASN A 388 -41.68 -15.76 -3.26
C ASN A 388 -41.64 -14.26 -2.90
N PHE A 389 -40.89 -13.45 -3.66
CA PHE A 389 -40.68 -12.00 -3.50
C PHE A 389 -40.82 -11.55 -2.05
N ILE A 390 -39.88 -11.98 -1.21
CA ILE A 390 -39.95 -11.86 0.24
C ILE A 390 -39.66 -10.41 0.63
N ILE A 391 -40.73 -9.67 0.94
CA ILE A 391 -40.68 -8.25 1.28
C ILE A 391 -41.30 -8.01 2.66
N PRO A 392 -40.61 -7.30 3.58
CA PRO A 392 -41.17 -6.93 4.88
C PRO A 392 -42.56 -6.32 4.78
N GLY A 393 -43.51 -6.85 5.55
CA GLY A 393 -44.91 -6.41 5.54
C GLY A 393 -45.86 -7.22 4.63
N PHE A 394 -45.34 -8.12 3.79
CA PHE A 394 -46.14 -9.06 2.99
C PHE A 394 -46.31 -10.40 3.71
N SER A 395 -47.25 -11.24 3.26
CA SER A 395 -47.49 -12.57 3.86
C SER A 395 -46.26 -13.49 3.75
N SER A 396 -45.52 -13.44 2.63
CA SER A 396 -44.29 -14.20 2.39
C SER A 396 -43.16 -13.88 3.39
N PHE A 397 -43.20 -12.72 4.04
CA PHE A 397 -42.20 -12.31 5.01
C PHE A 397 -42.24 -13.12 6.31
N LYS A 398 -43.43 -13.54 6.76
CA LYS A 398 -43.58 -14.13 8.09
C LYS A 398 -42.74 -15.40 8.25
N GLU A 399 -42.75 -16.27 7.25
CA GLU A 399 -42.01 -17.54 7.29
C GLU A 399 -40.50 -17.30 7.25
N TRP A 400 -40.03 -16.43 6.35
CA TRP A 400 -38.63 -16.03 6.29
C TRP A 400 -38.15 -15.38 7.59
N TYR A 401 -38.95 -14.48 8.15
CA TYR A 401 -38.63 -13.82 9.41
C TYR A 401 -38.47 -14.82 10.56
N MET A 402 -39.35 -15.82 10.62
CA MET A 402 -39.26 -16.88 11.63
C MET A 402 -38.01 -17.74 11.42
N TRP A 403 -37.70 -18.11 10.17
CA TRP A 403 -36.62 -19.04 9.82
C TRP A 403 -35.22 -18.42 9.79
N ALA A 404 -35.05 -17.21 9.27
CA ALA A 404 -33.74 -16.56 9.13
C ALA A 404 -33.41 -15.65 10.31
N ILE A 405 -34.39 -14.85 10.77
CA ILE A 405 -34.11 -13.75 11.70
C ILE A 405 -34.33 -14.18 13.15
N THR A 406 -35.56 -14.57 13.50
CA THR A 406 -35.88 -14.84 14.91
C THR A 406 -35.37 -16.17 15.42
N ARG A 407 -35.10 -17.14 14.51
CA ARG A 407 -34.62 -18.53 14.78
C ARG A 407 -34.84 -18.90 16.23
N LYS A 408 -36.09 -19.27 16.54
CA LYS A 408 -36.57 -19.49 17.90
C LYS A 408 -35.47 -20.21 18.70
N ASP A 409 -34.87 -19.48 19.65
CA ASP A 409 -33.92 -19.97 20.65
C ASP A 409 -32.41 -19.98 20.31
N ASP A 410 -31.93 -19.39 19.20
CA ASP A 410 -30.49 -19.42 18.88
C ASP A 410 -29.68 -18.17 19.32
N GLY A 411 -30.34 -17.04 19.57
CA GLY A 411 -29.73 -15.82 20.13
C GLY A 411 -28.68 -15.11 19.25
N GLY A 412 -28.57 -15.43 17.95
CA GLY A 412 -27.54 -14.85 17.08
C GLY A 412 -27.75 -13.37 16.72
N ASP A 413 -29.00 -12.99 16.44
CA ASP A 413 -29.36 -11.67 15.88
C ASP A 413 -28.95 -10.48 16.77
N VAL A 414 -28.84 -10.67 18.08
CA VAL A 414 -28.42 -9.60 19.02
C VAL A 414 -26.98 -9.14 18.78
N TYR A 415 -26.13 -9.98 18.16
CA TYR A 415 -24.74 -9.68 17.86
C TYR A 415 -24.52 -9.06 16.48
N ILE A 416 -25.52 -9.15 15.59
CA ILE A 416 -25.43 -8.62 14.22
C ILE A 416 -25.64 -7.10 14.26
N GLY A 417 -24.75 -6.34 13.63
CA GLY A 417 -24.84 -4.89 13.49
C GLY A 417 -25.57 -4.45 12.21
N GLY A 418 -25.43 -5.21 11.13
CA GLY A 418 -26.03 -4.88 9.84
C GLY A 418 -26.47 -6.08 9.03
N TYR A 419 -27.47 -5.85 8.16
CA TYR A 419 -27.98 -6.84 7.22
C TYR A 419 -27.60 -6.47 5.78
N THR A 420 -27.30 -7.50 5.00
CA THR A 420 -27.02 -7.40 3.58
C THR A 420 -27.45 -8.70 2.88
N GLY A 421 -27.30 -8.74 1.55
CA GLY A 421 -27.50 -9.95 0.75
C GLY A 421 -26.19 -10.35 0.07
N TRP A 422 -26.28 -10.89 -1.14
CA TRP A 422 -25.15 -11.23 -1.99
C TRP A 422 -25.55 -11.07 -3.48
N ILE A 423 -24.59 -10.87 -4.37
CA ILE A 423 -24.75 -10.79 -5.85
C ILE A 423 -25.98 -9.99 -6.27
N GLY A 424 -26.10 -8.74 -5.83
CA GLY A 424 -27.21 -7.87 -6.25
C GLY A 424 -28.61 -8.38 -5.88
N PHE A 425 -28.72 -9.31 -4.92
CA PHE A 425 -29.94 -10.03 -4.56
C PHE A 425 -30.55 -10.86 -5.70
N TYR A 426 -29.80 -11.24 -6.74
CA TYR A 426 -30.35 -12.08 -7.80
C TYR A 426 -30.86 -13.43 -7.27
N GLY A 427 -32.10 -13.81 -7.65
CA GLY A 427 -32.69 -15.11 -7.34
C GLY A 427 -32.10 -16.21 -8.20
N VAL A 428 -31.35 -17.11 -7.58
CA VAL A 428 -30.56 -18.16 -8.27
C VAL A 428 -31.08 -19.57 -8.02
N HIS A 429 -32.21 -19.71 -7.32
CA HIS A 429 -32.79 -21.00 -6.91
C HIS A 429 -34.22 -21.17 -7.41
N LYS A 430 -34.62 -22.43 -7.61
CA LYS A 430 -36.01 -22.86 -7.80
C LYS A 430 -36.86 -22.46 -6.59
N ASP A 431 -38.15 -22.24 -6.79
CA ASP A 431 -39.10 -22.21 -5.68
C ASP A 431 -39.30 -23.61 -5.05
N ASP A 432 -40.10 -23.67 -3.99
CA ASP A 432 -40.41 -24.92 -3.28
C ASP A 432 -41.22 -25.91 -4.14
N GLN A 433 -41.78 -25.46 -5.27
CA GLN A 433 -42.45 -26.29 -6.26
C GLN A 433 -41.51 -26.75 -7.39
N GLY A 434 -40.25 -26.30 -7.38
CA GLY A 434 -39.28 -26.58 -8.41
C GLY A 434 -39.43 -25.73 -9.68
N GLU A 435 -40.32 -24.75 -9.65
CA GLU A 435 -40.63 -23.84 -10.76
C GLU A 435 -39.73 -22.60 -10.71
N TYR A 436 -39.47 -22.04 -11.89
CA TYR A 436 -38.77 -20.77 -12.02
C TYR A 436 -39.79 -19.67 -12.23
N LEU A 437 -39.48 -18.45 -11.79
CA LEU A 437 -40.08 -17.30 -12.47
C LEU A 437 -39.84 -17.48 -13.98
N PRO A 438 -40.84 -17.22 -14.85
CA PRO A 438 -40.60 -17.23 -16.28
C PRO A 438 -39.38 -16.35 -16.55
N LYS A 439 -38.29 -16.98 -17.01
CA LYS A 439 -36.95 -16.41 -17.13
C LYS A 439 -36.95 -14.99 -17.71
N GLU A 440 -37.83 -14.76 -18.69
CA GLU A 440 -37.98 -13.48 -19.37
C GLU A 440 -38.78 -12.44 -18.58
N GLU A 441 -39.81 -12.84 -17.82
CA GLU A 441 -40.59 -11.92 -17.00
C GLU A 441 -39.77 -11.40 -15.82
N PHE A 442 -39.05 -12.29 -15.13
CA PHE A 442 -38.15 -11.87 -14.06
C PHE A 442 -37.06 -10.93 -14.58
N ARG A 443 -36.40 -11.29 -15.70
CA ARG A 443 -35.38 -10.42 -16.32
C ARG A 443 -35.94 -9.04 -16.67
N LYS A 444 -37.15 -8.98 -17.21
CA LYS A 444 -37.81 -7.73 -17.59
C LYS A 444 -38.16 -6.86 -16.37
N ASN A 445 -38.56 -7.47 -15.26
CA ASN A 445 -39.07 -6.77 -14.08
C ASN A 445 -38.07 -6.65 -12.93
N PHE A 446 -36.89 -7.26 -13.03
CA PHE A 446 -35.91 -7.33 -11.94
C PHE A 446 -35.59 -5.96 -11.34
N LEU A 447 -35.40 -4.92 -12.17
CA LEU A 447 -35.08 -3.58 -11.67
C LEU A 447 -36.20 -2.97 -10.83
N GLU A 448 -37.47 -3.22 -11.18
CA GLU A 448 -38.62 -2.76 -10.38
C GLU A 448 -38.70 -3.52 -9.06
N TYR A 449 -38.44 -4.83 -9.09
CA TYR A 449 -38.33 -5.64 -7.88
C TYR A 449 -37.18 -5.18 -6.99
N TYR A 450 -36.00 -4.94 -7.56
CA TYR A 450 -34.82 -4.47 -6.84
C TYR A 450 -35.10 -3.13 -6.15
N LYS A 451 -35.71 -2.17 -6.87
CA LYS A 451 -36.08 -0.86 -6.33
C LYS A 451 -36.97 -0.96 -5.09
N VAL A 452 -38.02 -1.78 -5.16
CA VAL A 452 -38.92 -2.03 -4.01
C VAL A 452 -38.18 -2.76 -2.90
N PHE A 453 -37.39 -3.79 -3.26
CA PHE A 453 -36.67 -4.63 -2.32
C PHE A 453 -35.71 -3.84 -1.46
N VAL A 454 -34.81 -3.04 -2.05
CA VAL A 454 -33.81 -2.27 -1.28
C VAL A 454 -34.46 -1.25 -0.36
N LYS A 455 -35.58 -0.63 -0.79
CA LYS A 455 -36.33 0.33 0.01
C LYS A 455 -36.96 -0.32 1.25
N GLU A 456 -37.70 -1.42 1.07
CA GLU A 456 -38.44 -2.05 2.17
C GLU A 456 -37.49 -2.77 3.14
N TRP A 457 -36.43 -3.41 2.64
CA TRP A 457 -35.42 -4.03 3.50
C TRP A 457 -34.56 -3.04 4.26
N ARG A 458 -34.23 -1.87 3.68
CA ARG A 458 -33.63 -0.76 4.41
C ARG A 458 -34.51 -0.37 5.59
N LYS A 459 -35.78 -0.03 5.32
CA LYS A 459 -36.74 0.40 6.35
C LYS A 459 -36.86 -0.65 7.47
N PHE A 460 -36.91 -1.92 7.10
CA PHE A 460 -36.98 -3.02 8.07
C PHE A 460 -35.72 -3.12 8.94
N ALA A 461 -34.53 -3.12 8.33
CA ALA A 461 -33.26 -3.21 9.06
C ALA A 461 -33.08 -2.02 10.01
N GLU A 462 -33.26 -0.80 9.51
CA GLU A 462 -33.10 0.43 10.30
C GLU A 462 -34.14 0.54 11.41
N GLY A 463 -35.37 0.08 11.16
CA GLY A 463 -36.41 -0.02 12.19
C GLY A 463 -36.07 -0.97 13.34
N ARG A 464 -35.10 -1.87 13.15
CA ARG A 464 -34.54 -2.77 14.18
C ARG A 464 -33.22 -2.26 14.77
N GLY A 465 -32.79 -1.05 14.42
CA GLY A 465 -31.50 -0.51 14.83
C GLY A 465 -30.30 -1.24 14.21
N LYS A 466 -30.51 -1.91 13.07
CA LYS A 466 -29.47 -2.57 12.28
C LYS A 466 -29.19 -1.73 11.05
N CYS A 467 -27.95 -1.64 10.61
CA CYS A 467 -27.69 -0.97 9.35
C CYS A 467 -28.08 -1.86 8.16
N PHE A 468 -28.40 -1.22 7.03
CA PHE A 468 -28.66 -1.88 5.77
C PHE A 468 -27.53 -1.58 4.79
N ILE A 469 -27.01 -2.61 4.13
CA ILE A 469 -25.99 -2.49 3.09
C ILE A 469 -26.55 -3.11 1.81
N PRO A 470 -27.05 -2.31 0.86
CA PRO A 470 -27.47 -2.84 -0.44
C PRO A 470 -26.27 -3.42 -1.18
N THR A 471 -26.51 -4.51 -1.92
CA THR A 471 -25.54 -5.10 -2.85
C THR A 471 -25.96 -4.86 -4.29
N VAL A 472 -24.99 -4.68 -5.18
CA VAL A 472 -25.15 -4.61 -6.63
C VAL A 472 -24.22 -5.60 -7.31
N SER A 473 -24.57 -6.04 -8.52
CA SER A 473 -23.71 -6.93 -9.31
C SER A 473 -23.97 -6.74 -10.81
N PRO A 474 -22.92 -6.70 -11.66
CA PRO A 474 -23.06 -6.47 -13.10
C PRO A 474 -23.82 -7.59 -13.83
N GLY A 475 -23.71 -8.81 -13.32
CA GLY A 475 -24.28 -10.04 -13.88
C GLY A 475 -23.96 -11.22 -12.98
N PHE A 476 -24.38 -12.42 -13.37
CA PHE A 476 -24.05 -13.65 -12.65
C PHE A 476 -24.13 -14.86 -13.58
N GLU A 477 -23.06 -15.64 -13.60
CA GLU A 477 -22.96 -16.90 -14.33
C GLU A 477 -21.81 -17.75 -13.78
N LYS A 478 -22.13 -18.96 -13.30
CA LYS A 478 -21.07 -19.91 -12.93
C LYS A 478 -20.57 -20.65 -14.15
N ILE A 479 -19.30 -20.43 -14.47
CA ILE A 479 -18.71 -20.90 -15.72
C ILE A 479 -18.38 -22.40 -15.65
N ASP A 480 -17.90 -22.90 -14.50
CA ASP A 480 -17.52 -24.30 -14.31
C ASP A 480 -18.70 -25.28 -14.15
N ARG A 481 -19.88 -24.74 -13.84
CA ARG A 481 -21.12 -25.49 -13.63
C ARG A 481 -22.23 -24.87 -14.47
N PRO A 482 -22.20 -25.04 -15.80
CA PRO A 482 -23.32 -24.67 -16.65
C PRO A 482 -24.61 -25.30 -16.11
N GLY A 483 -25.60 -24.47 -15.76
CA GLY A 483 -26.84 -24.91 -15.13
C GLY A 483 -26.85 -24.90 -13.60
N PHE A 484 -25.77 -24.48 -12.92
CA PHE A 484 -25.83 -24.18 -11.47
C PHE A 484 -26.88 -23.13 -11.16
N ILE A 485 -27.00 -22.17 -12.07
CA ILE A 485 -28.20 -21.37 -12.24
C ILE A 485 -28.85 -21.74 -13.56
N ASP A 486 -30.17 -21.78 -13.56
CA ASP A 486 -30.94 -22.20 -14.73
C ASP A 486 -31.02 -21.12 -15.80
N TYR A 487 -30.52 -19.93 -15.47
CA TYR A 487 -30.33 -18.85 -16.40
C TYR A 487 -29.14 -17.97 -16.08
N LYS A 488 -28.29 -17.74 -17.09
CA LYS A 488 -27.29 -16.66 -17.12
C LYS A 488 -27.96 -15.32 -16.84
N ILE A 489 -27.43 -14.54 -15.92
CA ILE A 489 -27.81 -13.14 -15.75
C ILE A 489 -26.76 -12.33 -16.50
N PRO A 490 -27.07 -11.86 -17.73
CA PRO A 490 -26.05 -11.29 -18.61
C PRO A 490 -25.48 -10.02 -17.99
N ARG A 491 -24.18 -9.83 -18.13
CA ARG A 491 -23.49 -8.62 -17.68
C ARG A 491 -24.03 -7.41 -18.44
N ASP A 492 -24.58 -6.43 -17.73
CA ASP A 492 -25.30 -5.30 -18.33
C ASP A 492 -24.99 -3.98 -17.61
N PRO A 493 -24.26 -3.04 -18.25
CA PRO A 493 -23.90 -1.77 -17.63
C PRO A 493 -25.10 -0.87 -17.36
N VAL A 494 -26.17 -0.95 -18.16
CA VAL A 494 -27.38 -0.13 -17.99
C VAL A 494 -28.13 -0.61 -16.75
N ARG A 495 -28.32 -1.93 -16.62
CA ARG A 495 -28.92 -2.53 -15.41
C ARG A 495 -28.06 -2.26 -14.17
N PHE A 496 -26.74 -2.43 -14.28
CA PHE A 496 -25.80 -2.15 -13.19
C PHE A 496 -25.88 -0.69 -12.72
N LYS A 497 -25.91 0.29 -13.65
CA LYS A 497 -26.11 1.71 -13.33
C LYS A 497 -27.42 1.93 -12.57
N LYS A 498 -28.53 1.35 -13.05
CA LYS A 498 -29.84 1.47 -12.39
C LYS A 498 -29.87 0.86 -11.00
N MET A 499 -29.22 -0.28 -10.79
CA MET A 499 -29.09 -0.86 -9.46
C MET A 499 -28.29 0.05 -8.52
N LEU A 500 -27.19 0.64 -9.00
CA LEU A 500 -26.41 1.62 -8.23
C LEU A 500 -27.25 2.85 -7.86
N GLU A 501 -28.01 3.42 -8.80
CA GLU A 501 -28.92 4.55 -8.53
C GLU A 501 -29.91 4.20 -7.40
N TYR A 502 -30.60 3.06 -7.49
CA TYR A 502 -31.53 2.61 -6.46
C TYR A 502 -30.85 2.30 -5.12
N ALA A 503 -29.63 1.75 -5.14
CA ALA A 503 -28.84 1.51 -3.94
C ALA A 503 -28.42 2.83 -3.26
N LEU A 504 -28.05 3.85 -4.03
CA LEU A 504 -27.71 5.19 -3.54
C LEU A 504 -28.91 5.89 -2.92
N GLU A 505 -30.08 5.84 -3.56
CA GLU A 505 -31.33 6.35 -3.01
C GLU A 505 -31.72 5.68 -1.67
N ASN A 506 -31.29 4.43 -1.48
CA ASN A 506 -31.63 3.59 -0.33
C ASN A 506 -30.41 3.21 0.51
N ILE A 507 -29.37 4.05 0.51
CA ILE A 507 -28.18 3.82 1.32
C ILE A 507 -28.58 3.82 2.81
N GLY A 508 -28.18 2.78 3.54
CA GLY A 508 -28.51 2.64 4.95
C GLY A 508 -27.58 3.44 5.86
N SER A 509 -27.81 3.36 7.18
CA SER A 509 -27.02 4.07 8.20
C SER A 509 -25.52 3.71 8.25
N CYS A 510 -25.09 2.62 7.62
CA CYS A 510 -23.68 2.27 7.44
C CYS A 510 -23.01 3.07 6.31
N ALA A 511 -23.80 3.78 5.50
CA ALA A 511 -23.34 4.59 4.37
C ALA A 511 -22.56 3.78 3.31
N GLU A 512 -22.82 2.47 3.25
CA GLU A 512 -22.10 1.52 2.40
C GLU A 512 -23.02 0.94 1.31
N ILE A 513 -22.49 0.81 0.10
CA ILE A 513 -23.03 0.00 -1.00
C ILE A 513 -21.94 -1.00 -1.39
N ARG A 514 -22.30 -2.28 -1.48
CA ARG A 514 -21.34 -3.34 -1.83
C ARG A 514 -21.51 -3.82 -3.26
N ILE A 515 -20.40 -4.00 -3.95
CA ILE A 515 -20.30 -4.63 -5.26
C ILE A 515 -19.87 -6.08 -5.06
N ASP A 516 -20.70 -7.01 -5.51
CA ASP A 516 -20.40 -8.42 -5.54
C ASP A 516 -20.13 -8.76 -7.01
N THR A 517 -18.87 -8.77 -7.48
CA THR A 517 -17.58 -8.74 -6.75
C THR A 517 -16.51 -7.89 -7.47
N TRP A 518 -15.32 -7.72 -6.89
CA TRP A 518 -14.16 -7.14 -7.58
C TRP A 518 -13.66 -8.09 -8.68
N ASN A 519 -13.25 -9.31 -8.33
CA ASN A 519 -12.49 -10.20 -9.22
C ASN A 519 -12.93 -11.67 -9.19
N ASP A 520 -14.20 -11.96 -8.91
CA ASP A 520 -14.73 -13.31 -9.07
C ASP A 520 -15.15 -13.57 -10.52
N PHE A 521 -14.16 -13.94 -11.35
CA PHE A 521 -14.36 -14.33 -12.74
C PHE A 521 -15.10 -15.64 -12.90
N TYR A 522 -15.01 -16.53 -11.91
CA TYR A 522 -15.69 -17.83 -11.90
C TYR A 522 -17.20 -17.69 -11.80
N GLU A 523 -17.68 -16.70 -11.03
CA GLU A 523 -19.10 -16.37 -10.92
C GLU A 523 -19.57 -15.33 -11.97
N GLY A 524 -18.68 -14.81 -12.80
CA GLY A 524 -19.01 -13.77 -13.78
C GLY A 524 -19.50 -12.46 -13.15
N THR A 525 -19.19 -12.22 -11.86
CA THR A 525 -19.69 -11.09 -11.07
C THR A 525 -18.70 -9.93 -10.94
N TYR A 526 -17.47 -10.13 -11.39
CA TYR A 526 -16.36 -9.17 -11.29
C TYR A 526 -16.67 -7.80 -11.92
N VAL A 527 -16.09 -6.75 -11.35
CA VAL A 527 -15.97 -5.41 -11.95
C VAL A 527 -14.53 -5.02 -12.27
N GLU A 528 -13.56 -5.88 -11.91
CA GLU A 528 -12.20 -5.80 -12.42
C GLU A 528 -12.24 -5.71 -13.95
N PRO A 529 -11.44 -4.83 -14.59
CA PRO A 529 -11.41 -4.74 -16.03
C PRO A 529 -11.07 -6.09 -16.67
N SER A 530 -11.77 -6.46 -17.75
CA SER A 530 -11.49 -7.63 -18.58
C SER A 530 -10.97 -7.20 -19.95
N GLU A 531 -10.44 -8.13 -20.74
CA GLU A 531 -10.01 -7.82 -22.12
C GLU A 531 -11.17 -7.38 -23.02
N ASN A 532 -12.35 -7.98 -22.85
CA ASN A 532 -13.51 -7.72 -23.70
C ASN A 532 -14.32 -6.50 -23.26
N GLU A 533 -14.43 -6.27 -21.96
CA GLU A 533 -15.23 -5.20 -21.39
C GLU A 533 -14.41 -4.00 -20.96
N GLU A 534 -13.07 -4.11 -20.97
CA GLU A 534 -12.14 -3.09 -20.51
C GLU A 534 -12.62 -2.48 -19.18
N PHE A 535 -12.69 -1.15 -19.09
CA PHE A 535 -13.14 -0.43 -17.90
C PHE A 535 -14.67 -0.19 -17.84
N LYS A 536 -15.48 -0.86 -18.67
CA LYS A 536 -16.91 -0.53 -18.86
C LYS A 536 -17.71 -0.42 -17.54
N PHE A 537 -17.56 -1.37 -16.62
CA PHE A 537 -18.29 -1.34 -15.34
C PHE A 537 -17.71 -0.34 -14.34
N LEU A 538 -16.39 -0.20 -14.26
CA LEU A 538 -15.74 0.82 -13.44
C LEU A 538 -16.07 2.23 -13.92
N ASN A 539 -16.10 2.46 -15.23
CA ASN A 539 -16.52 3.73 -15.84
C ASN A 539 -17.99 4.02 -15.59
N THR A 540 -18.85 3.00 -15.64
CA THR A 540 -20.27 3.14 -15.29
C THR A 540 -20.43 3.63 -13.84
N LEU A 541 -19.72 3.00 -12.91
CA LEU A 541 -19.68 3.40 -11.50
C LEU A 541 -19.14 4.83 -11.33
N ARG A 542 -17.96 5.11 -11.89
CA ARG A 542 -17.29 6.41 -11.78
C ARG A 542 -18.14 7.55 -12.34
N ASN A 543 -18.74 7.37 -13.52
CA ASN A 543 -19.54 8.43 -14.15
C ASN A 543 -20.75 8.79 -13.27
N LEU A 544 -21.44 7.79 -12.72
CA LEU A 544 -22.55 8.01 -11.79
C LEU A 544 -22.09 8.75 -10.51
N LEU A 545 -20.95 8.36 -9.93
CA LEU A 545 -20.47 8.93 -8.68
C LEU A 545 -19.88 10.35 -8.83
N VAL A 546 -19.30 10.67 -10.00
CA VAL A 546 -18.82 12.02 -10.33
C VAL A 546 -19.98 12.98 -10.56
N GLU A 547 -21.06 12.53 -11.19
CA GLU A 547 -22.31 13.30 -11.33
C GLU A 547 -22.84 13.71 -9.95
N LEU A 548 -22.83 12.79 -8.98
CA LEU A 548 -23.24 13.05 -7.58
C LEU A 548 -22.24 13.90 -6.79
N SER A 549 -20.99 13.94 -7.23
CA SER A 549 -19.92 14.65 -6.54
C SER A 549 -19.75 16.10 -6.98
N SER A 550 -20.43 16.50 -8.06
CA SER A 550 -20.42 17.87 -8.54
C SER A 550 -21.24 18.77 -7.59
N PRO A 551 -20.73 19.96 -7.22
CA PRO A 551 -21.35 20.85 -6.23
C PRO A 551 -22.71 21.42 -6.65
#